data_AF-A0A940RLP7-F1
#
_entry.id   AF-A0A940RLP7-F1
#
_cell.length_a   1.000
_cell.length_b   1.000
_cell.length_c   1.000
_cell.angle_alpha   90.00
_cell.angle_beta   90.00
_cell.angle_gamma   90.00
#
_symmetry.space_group_name_H-M   'P 1'
#
loop_
_entity.id
_entity.type
_entity.pdbx_description
1 polymer ?
#
loop_
_entity_poly.entity_id
_entity_poly.type
_entity_poly.pdbx_seq_one_letter_code
_entity_poly.pdbx_strand_id
1 'polypeptide(L)'
;AARHVVYGEKIVEHGPVPLSAKRLGNAAEGSLVTVAFGDVTGALVAYSAGKPIGFEVCGEAGSCQYALAELQPDRVELFSTVSHPTRVRYAWADSPVVNLFDEAGLPVGPFEIPIE
;
A
#
# COMPACT_ATOMS: atom_id res chain seq x y z
N ALA A 1 -4.51 11.60 -12.00
CA ALA A 1 -3.61 11.54 -13.17
C ALA A 1 -4.17 12.44 -14.27
N ALA A 2 -3.58 13.62 -14.48
CA ALA A 2 -3.83 14.44 -15.66
C ALA A 2 -2.65 15.42 -15.84
N ARG A 3 -1.91 15.20 -16.93
CA ARG A 3 -0.83 16.03 -17.55
C ARG A 3 0.56 15.95 -16.93
N HIS A 4 1.48 15.28 -17.61
CA HIS A 4 2.66 15.96 -18.17
C HIS A 4 3.35 15.13 -19.26
N VAL A 5 3.11 15.49 -20.51
CA VAL A 5 4.01 15.23 -21.63
C VAL A 5 4.32 16.63 -22.13
N VAL A 6 5.55 17.15 -22.00
CA VAL A 6 6.14 18.15 -22.92
C VAL A 6 7.51 18.74 -22.46
N TYR A 7 7.98 18.61 -21.21
CA TYR A 7 9.36 19.05 -20.90
C TYR A 7 10.15 18.00 -20.11
N GLY A 8 11.34 17.65 -20.63
CA GLY A 8 12.26 16.63 -20.11
C GLY A 8 12.98 17.03 -18.81
N GLU A 9 12.23 17.50 -17.82
CA GLU A 9 12.70 17.64 -16.44
C GLU A 9 12.23 16.42 -15.63
N LYS A 10 13.16 15.80 -14.90
CA LYS A 10 12.89 14.64 -14.05
C LYS A 10 12.30 15.13 -12.73
N ILE A 11 11.09 15.71 -12.80
CA ILE A 11 10.31 16.10 -11.63
C ILE A 11 9.62 14.82 -11.14
N VAL A 12 9.82 14.47 -9.87
CA VAL A 12 9.10 13.37 -9.22
C VAL A 12 7.65 13.85 -9.01
N GLU A 13 6.84 13.77 -10.07
CA GLU A 13 5.44 14.26 -10.12
C GLU A 13 4.43 13.24 -9.56
N HIS A 14 4.90 12.09 -9.07
CA HIS A 14 4.06 11.02 -8.55
C HIS A 14 4.54 10.65 -7.15
N GLY A 15 3.58 10.54 -6.22
CA GLY A 15 3.86 9.98 -4.89
C GLY A 15 4.19 8.49 -4.98
N PRO A 16 4.44 7.83 -3.84
CA PRO A 16 4.95 6.47 -3.85
C PRO A 16 4.02 5.50 -4.58
N VAL A 17 4.62 4.60 -5.38
CA VAL A 17 3.92 3.64 -6.23
C VAL A 17 4.16 2.20 -5.77
N PRO A 18 3.13 1.35 -5.71
CA PRO A 18 3.33 -0.05 -5.33
C PRO A 18 4.11 -0.80 -6.41
N LEU A 19 5.19 -1.48 -6.03
CA LEU A 19 6.04 -2.25 -6.94
C LEU A 19 5.73 -3.74 -6.91
N SER A 20 5.54 -4.30 -5.72
CA SER A 20 5.30 -5.73 -5.53
C SER A 20 4.62 -5.99 -4.19
N ALA A 21 3.80 -7.04 -4.13
CA ALA A 21 3.32 -7.62 -2.88
C ALA A 21 3.86 -9.05 -2.74
N LYS A 22 4.36 -9.40 -1.56
CA LYS A 22 4.95 -10.71 -1.30
C LYS A 22 4.43 -11.30 0.00
N ARG A 23 4.15 -12.59 0.01
CA ARG A 23 3.81 -13.31 1.24
C ARG A 23 5.10 -13.72 1.95
N LEU A 24 5.36 -13.15 3.12
CA LEU A 24 6.55 -13.50 3.92
C LEU A 24 6.35 -14.75 4.78
N GLY A 25 5.11 -15.11 5.07
CA GLY A 25 4.80 -16.32 5.83
C GLY A 25 3.51 -16.18 6.63
N ASN A 26 3.49 -16.81 7.80
CA ASN A 26 2.36 -16.77 8.72
C ASN A 26 2.58 -15.71 9.80
N ALA A 27 1.56 -14.90 10.07
CA ALA A 27 1.47 -14.09 11.28
C ALA A 27 0.84 -14.93 12.41
N ALA A 28 0.85 -14.45 13.66
CA ALA A 28 0.30 -15.16 14.82
C ALA A 28 -1.14 -15.66 14.61
N GLU A 29 -1.94 -14.95 13.82
CA GLU A 29 -3.35 -15.28 13.52
C GLU A 29 -3.66 -15.33 12.01
N GLY A 30 -2.66 -15.48 11.13
CA GLY A 30 -2.92 -15.54 9.68
C GLY A 30 -1.68 -15.40 8.81
N SER A 31 -1.68 -14.45 7.87
CA SER A 31 -0.61 -14.21 6.91
C SER A 31 0.09 -12.87 7.13
N LEU A 32 1.40 -12.85 6.93
CA LEU A 32 2.20 -11.64 6.82
C LEU A 32 2.48 -11.36 5.34
N VAL A 33 2.03 -10.21 4.85
CA VAL A 33 2.21 -9.76 3.46
C VAL A 33 2.98 -8.44 3.48
N THR A 34 3.95 -8.26 2.60
CA THR A 34 4.65 -6.98 2.44
C THR A 34 4.33 -6.34 1.11
N VAL A 35 4.05 -5.05 1.09
CA VAL A 35 3.95 -4.23 -0.12
C VAL A 35 5.16 -3.31 -0.19
N ALA A 36 5.97 -3.45 -1.23
CA ALA A 36 7.11 -2.57 -1.48
C ALA A 36 6.68 -1.39 -2.36
N PHE A 37 7.21 -0.20 -2.07
CA PHE A 37 6.91 1.03 -2.80
C PHE A 37 8.16 1.60 -3.48
N GLY A 38 7.98 2.11 -4.69
CA GLY A 38 8.94 2.90 -5.43
C GLY A 38 8.61 4.38 -5.31
N ASP A 39 9.52 5.23 -5.78
CA ASP A 39 9.36 6.68 -5.79
C ASP A 39 9.03 7.29 -4.42
N VAL A 40 9.46 6.63 -3.34
CA VAL A 40 9.35 7.15 -1.97
C VAL A 40 10.38 8.25 -1.77
N THR A 41 9.93 9.47 -1.50
CA THR A 41 10.84 10.54 -1.08
C THR A 41 11.00 10.51 0.44
N GLY A 42 12.19 10.12 0.91
CA GLY A 42 12.45 9.93 2.34
C GLY A 42 11.92 8.58 2.82
N ALA A 43 10.87 8.59 3.63
CA ALA A 43 10.20 7.41 4.15
C ALA A 43 8.67 7.48 3.97
N LEU A 44 8.02 6.33 3.98
CA LEU A 44 6.57 6.25 4.12
C LEU A 44 6.15 6.69 5.52
N VAL A 45 5.11 7.52 5.59
CA VAL A 45 4.57 8.09 6.81
C VAL A 45 3.04 8.02 6.84
N ALA A 46 2.50 7.88 8.04
CA ALA A 46 1.06 7.95 8.30
C ALA A 46 0.70 9.32 8.86
N TYR A 47 -0.28 9.99 8.26
CA TYR A 47 -0.83 11.23 8.80
C TYR A 47 -2.04 10.97 9.70
N SER A 48 -2.23 11.84 10.70
CA SER A 48 -3.40 11.88 11.59
C SER A 48 -3.71 10.60 12.39
N ALA A 49 -2.87 9.57 12.32
CA ALA A 49 -2.95 8.32 13.07
C ALA A 49 -1.55 7.69 13.21
N GLY A 50 -1.38 6.78 14.17
CA GLY A 50 -0.10 6.10 14.39
C GLY A 50 0.25 5.00 13.37
N LYS A 51 -0.70 4.61 12.50
CA LYS A 51 -0.55 3.55 11.49
C LYS A 51 -1.30 3.93 10.21
N PRO A 52 -0.86 3.46 9.02
CA PRO A 52 -1.60 3.69 7.80
C PRO A 52 -2.87 2.83 7.76
N ILE A 53 -3.93 3.35 7.14
CA ILE A 53 -5.24 2.70 7.03
C ILE A 53 -5.65 2.55 5.57
N GLY A 54 -6.67 1.74 5.31
CA GLY A 54 -7.23 1.56 3.97
C GLY A 54 -6.62 0.42 3.16
N PHE A 55 -5.78 -0.41 3.78
CA PHE A 55 -5.26 -1.65 3.20
C PHE A 55 -6.22 -2.81 3.43
N GLU A 56 -6.48 -3.57 2.36
CA GLU A 56 -7.21 -4.82 2.41
C GLU A 56 -6.38 -5.93 1.77
N VAL A 57 -6.35 -7.09 2.43
CA VAL A 57 -5.78 -8.32 1.89
C VAL A 57 -6.95 -9.20 1.47
N CYS A 58 -6.90 -9.70 0.25
CA CYS A 58 -7.96 -10.51 -0.33
C CYS A 58 -7.52 -11.96 -0.49
N GLY A 59 -8.44 -12.88 -0.23
CA GLY A 59 -8.25 -14.31 -0.44
C GLY A 59 -8.85 -14.79 -1.76
N GLU A 60 -9.23 -16.07 -1.79
CA GLU A 60 -10.05 -16.62 -2.87
C GLU A 60 -11.47 -16.03 -2.85
N ALA A 61 -12.16 -16.10 -3.99
CA ALA A 61 -13.59 -15.79 -4.15
C ALA A 61 -14.02 -14.42 -3.61
N GLY A 62 -13.34 -13.34 -4.02
CA GLY A 62 -13.79 -11.96 -3.79
C GLY A 62 -13.80 -11.48 -2.33
N SER A 63 -13.42 -12.32 -1.38
CA SER A 63 -13.33 -11.96 0.03
C SER A 63 -12.09 -11.08 0.26
N CYS A 64 -12.31 -9.86 0.75
CA CYS A 64 -11.26 -8.92 1.15
C CYS A 64 -11.51 -8.50 2.58
N GLN A 65 -10.45 -8.42 3.38
CA GLN A 65 -10.50 -8.01 4.78
C GLN A 65 -9.47 -6.92 5.02
N TYR A 66 -9.83 -5.91 5.82
CA TYR A 66 -8.87 -4.90 6.27
C TYR A 66 -7.72 -5.57 7.04
N ALA A 67 -6.51 -5.13 6.76
CA ALA A 67 -5.31 -5.62 7.42
C ALA A 67 -4.71 -4.54 8.33
N LEU A 68 -4.17 -4.96 9.47
CA LEU A 68 -3.33 -4.08 10.27
C LEU A 68 -2.04 -3.82 9.48
N ALA A 69 -1.63 -2.55 9.40
CA ALA A 69 -0.47 -2.15 8.66
C ALA A 69 0.62 -1.56 9.57
N GLU A 70 1.87 -1.89 9.27
CA GLU A 70 3.06 -1.31 9.88
C GLU A 70 3.98 -0.72 8.82
N LEU A 71 4.55 0.43 9.14
CA LEU A 71 5.42 1.16 8.23
C LEU A 71 6.87 0.80 8.45
N GLN A 72 7.53 0.59 7.33
CA GLN A 72 8.96 0.65 7.16
C GLN A 72 9.25 1.79 6.16
N PRO A 73 10.51 2.23 5.99
CA PRO A 73 10.81 3.38 5.14
C PRO A 73 10.28 3.27 3.71
N ASP A 74 10.36 2.10 3.08
CA ASP A 74 10.01 1.87 1.67
C ASP A 74 8.92 0.81 1.47
N ARG A 75 8.33 0.30 2.55
CA ARG A 75 7.40 -0.83 2.50
C ARG A 75 6.36 -0.76 3.61
N VAL A 76 5.26 -1.44 3.38
CA VAL A 76 4.20 -1.66 4.37
C VAL A 76 4.13 -3.15 4.66
N GLU A 77 4.17 -3.52 5.94
CA GLU A 77 3.87 -4.85 6.44
C GLU A 77 2.39 -4.94 6.79
N LEU A 78 1.71 -5.95 6.25
CA LEU A 78 0.28 -6.19 6.42
C LEU A 78 0.08 -7.50 7.18
N PHE A 79 -0.54 -7.39 8.34
CA PHE A 79 -0.96 -8.51 9.18
C PHE A 79 -2.43 -8.80 8.88
N SER A 80 -2.68 -9.94 8.25
CA SER A 80 -4.02 -10.34 7.80
C SER A 80 -4.42 -11.66 8.41
N THR A 81 -5.71 -11.82 8.71
CA THR A 81 -6.32 -13.11 9.10
C THR A 81 -6.66 -13.98 7.89
N VAL A 82 -6.45 -13.49 6.66
CA VAL A 82 -6.65 -14.27 5.43
C VAL A 82 -5.57 -15.35 5.30
N SER A 83 -6.00 -16.61 5.30
CA SER A 83 -5.11 -17.78 5.26
C SER A 83 -4.42 -17.97 3.90
N HIS A 84 -5.13 -17.73 2.81
CA HIS A 84 -4.65 -17.87 1.43
C HIS A 84 -4.77 -16.54 0.67
N PRO A 85 -3.90 -15.55 0.96
CA PRO A 85 -3.99 -14.24 0.36
C PRO A 85 -3.53 -14.27 -1.11
N THR A 86 -4.29 -13.64 -2.00
CA THR A 86 -4.07 -13.65 -3.46
C THR A 86 -3.72 -12.27 -4.02
N ARG A 87 -4.22 -11.20 -3.40
CA ARG A 87 -3.96 -9.81 -3.81
C ARG A 87 -4.07 -8.85 -2.63
N VAL A 88 -3.42 -7.71 -2.76
CA VAL A 88 -3.56 -6.56 -1.86
C VAL A 88 -4.22 -5.43 -2.62
N ARG A 89 -5.10 -4.70 -1.94
CA ARG A 89 -5.67 -3.47 -2.47
C ARG A 89 -5.63 -2.36 -1.43
N TYR A 90 -5.53 -1.12 -1.91
CA TYR A 90 -5.46 0.09 -1.09
C TYR A 90 -6.49 1.11 -1.58
N ALA A 91 -7.17 1.76 -0.63
CA ALA A 91 -8.16 2.81 -0.90
C ALA A 91 -9.28 2.37 -1.87
N TRP A 92 -9.83 1.18 -1.66
CA TRP A 92 -10.83 0.56 -2.54
C TRP A 92 -12.30 0.73 -2.09
N ALA A 93 -12.54 1.29 -0.92
CA ALA A 93 -13.89 1.66 -0.49
C ALA A 93 -14.45 2.79 -1.39
N ASP A 94 -15.78 2.92 -1.46
CA ASP A 94 -16.44 3.96 -2.28
C ASP A 94 -16.00 5.39 -1.92
N SER A 95 -15.67 5.63 -0.66
CA SER A 95 -15.11 6.88 -0.14
C SER A 95 -14.03 6.55 0.90
N PRO A 96 -12.80 6.22 0.44
CA PRO A 96 -11.78 5.70 1.32
C PRO A 96 -11.14 6.85 2.10
N VAL A 97 -11.02 6.67 3.42
CA VAL A 97 -10.14 7.53 4.22
C VAL A 97 -8.72 7.03 4.02
N VAL A 98 -7.87 7.88 3.45
CA VAL A 98 -6.45 7.58 3.18
C VAL A 98 -5.57 8.46 4.03
N ASN A 99 -4.47 7.90 4.51
CA ASN A 99 -3.50 8.62 5.33
C ASN A 99 -2.04 8.22 5.07
N LEU A 100 -1.75 7.52 3.98
CA LEU A 100 -0.40 7.07 3.64
C LEU A 100 0.24 8.04 2.65
N PHE A 101 1.39 8.59 3.05
CA PHE A 101 2.18 9.56 2.30
C PHE A 101 3.66 9.18 2.37
N ASP A 102 4.50 9.91 1.65
CA ASP A 102 5.93 10.00 1.95
C ASP A 102 6.27 11.26 2.76
N GLU A 103 7.55 11.42 3.13
CA GLU A 103 8.03 12.60 3.87
C GLU A 103 7.99 13.90 3.04
N ALA A 104 7.84 13.82 1.71
CA ALA A 104 7.55 14.97 0.87
C ALA A 104 6.07 15.38 0.87
N GLY A 105 5.21 14.61 1.55
CA GLY A 105 3.78 14.85 1.65
C GLY A 105 3.00 14.42 0.41
N LEU A 106 3.58 13.57 -0.46
CA LEU A 106 2.90 13.02 -1.62
C LEU A 106 2.12 11.76 -1.23
N PRO A 107 0.84 11.65 -1.60
CA PRO A 107 0.01 10.51 -1.22
C PRO A 107 0.34 9.27 -2.02
N VAL A 108 0.16 8.11 -1.39
CA VAL A 108 0.02 6.84 -2.11
C VAL A 108 -1.36 6.79 -2.75
N GLY A 109 -1.41 6.54 -4.06
CA GLY A 109 -2.67 6.41 -4.81
C GLY A 109 -3.37 5.06 -4.58
N PRO A 110 -4.66 4.94 -4.92
CA PRO A 110 -5.38 3.66 -4.88
C PRO A 110 -4.74 2.64 -5.82
N PHE A 111 -4.69 1.38 -5.40
CA PHE A 111 -4.15 0.29 -6.20
C PHE A 111 -4.76 -1.06 -5.85
N GLU A 112 -4.57 -2.02 -6.76
CA GLU A 112 -4.71 -3.46 -6.51
C GLU A 112 -3.58 -4.18 -7.24
N ILE A 113 -2.84 -5.05 -6.55
CA ILE A 113 -1.75 -5.84 -7.12
C ILE A 113 -1.80 -7.29 -6.61
N PRO A 114 -1.40 -8.28 -7.44
CA PRO A 114 -1.30 -9.67 -7.01
C PRO A 114 -0.21 -9.84 -5.95
N ILE A 115 -0.38 -10.85 -5.10
CA ILE A 115 0.66 -11.31 -4.16
C ILE A 115 1.46 -12.42 -4.83
N GLU A 116 2.78 -12.26 -4.83
CA GLU A 116 3.77 -13.26 -5.26
C GLU A 116 4.23 -14.16 -4.10
#